data_AF-A0A2E0S5V3-F1
#
_entry.id   AF-A0A2E0S5V3-F1
#
_cell.length_a   1.000
_cell.length_b   1.000
_cell.length_c   1.000
_cell.angle_alpha   90.00
_cell.angle_beta   90.00
_cell.angle_gamma   90.00
#
_symmetry.space_group_name_H-M   'P 1'
#
loop_
_entity.id
_entity.type
_entity.pdbx_description
1 polymer ?
#
loop_
_entity_poly.entity_id
_entity_poly.type
_entity_poly.pdbx_seq_one_letter_code
_entity_poly.pdbx_strand_id
1 'polypeptide(L)'
;MSDKFDAYRIWLGIPPEHQPPNHYQLLGIGEFESSPDVIENAADRQMAHVRTYQTGPNSDDSQRLLNEITQAKLCLLKSDSRAAYEAKLRAQKPVTAPITEQAIPVRPTAHPAMAPMASPTAIPVGRSAKTLNAAPVETAIPVRVDNPTAHLPSVAHPNAKSVTRRARSRRGNAGVPWILILGILCGVGSVIAIGMIIMKATGIGME
;
A
#
# COMPACT_ATOMS: atom_id res chain seq x y z
N MET A 1 -31.57 -16.14 7.01
CA MET A 1 -31.42 -15.35 5.77
C MET A 1 -29.99 -15.54 5.31
N SER A 2 -29.76 -16.06 4.11
CA SER A 2 -28.40 -16.34 3.63
C SER A 2 -27.69 -15.02 3.36
N ASP A 3 -26.76 -14.65 4.24
CA ASP A 3 -25.83 -13.54 4.02
C ASP A 3 -25.04 -13.86 2.75
N LYS A 4 -25.13 -13.00 1.74
CA LYS A 4 -24.45 -13.22 0.46
C LYS A 4 -22.95 -13.13 0.71
N PHE A 5 -22.17 -14.08 0.16
CA PHE A 5 -20.72 -14.08 0.31
C PHE A 5 -20.13 -12.76 -0.21
N ASP A 6 -19.47 -12.02 0.69
CA ASP A 6 -18.80 -10.76 0.37
C ASP A 6 -17.27 -10.96 0.48
N ALA A 7 -16.65 -11.11 -0.68
CA ALA A 7 -15.21 -11.34 -0.80
C ALA A 7 -14.38 -10.16 -0.27
N TYR A 8 -14.86 -8.91 -0.40
CA TYR A 8 -14.14 -7.73 0.11
C TYR A 8 -14.09 -7.74 1.62
N ARG A 9 -15.22 -8.03 2.26
CA ARG A 9 -15.31 -8.09 3.72
C ARG A 9 -14.53 -9.29 4.28
N ILE A 10 -14.69 -10.46 3.67
CA ILE A 10 -14.16 -11.71 4.23
C ILE A 10 -12.65 -11.85 4.00
N TRP A 11 -12.13 -11.46 2.83
CA TRP A 11 -10.71 -11.64 2.50
C TRP A 11 -9.88 -10.37 2.65
N LEU A 12 -10.44 -9.20 2.35
CA LEU A 12 -9.71 -7.93 2.39
C LEU A 12 -10.04 -7.08 3.63
N GLY A 13 -11.00 -7.50 4.45
CA GLY A 13 -11.43 -6.78 5.65
C GLY A 13 -12.11 -5.44 5.34
N ILE A 14 -12.63 -5.25 4.13
CA ILE A 14 -13.27 -4.00 3.69
C ILE A 14 -14.77 -4.10 3.96
N PRO A 15 -15.31 -3.34 4.93
CA PRO A 15 -16.71 -3.44 5.30
C PRO A 15 -17.63 -2.84 4.22
N PRO A 16 -18.91 -3.24 4.16
CA PRO A 16 -19.83 -2.84 3.08
C PRO A 16 -20.07 -1.33 3.01
N GLU A 17 -19.98 -0.61 4.13
CA GLU A 17 -20.07 0.86 4.17
C GLU A 17 -18.92 1.56 3.40
N HIS A 18 -17.81 0.86 3.16
CA HIS A 18 -16.65 1.38 2.42
C HIS A 18 -16.56 0.82 1.00
N GLN A 19 -17.62 0.16 0.51
CA GLN A 19 -17.67 -0.37 -0.84
C GLN A 19 -18.39 0.60 -1.80
N PRO A 20 -17.90 0.77 -3.04
CA PRO A 20 -16.73 0.11 -3.63
C PRO A 20 -15.41 0.70 -3.10
N PRO A 21 -14.37 -0.13 -2.87
CA PRO A 21 -13.10 0.36 -2.34
C PRO A 21 -12.35 1.20 -3.36
N ASN A 22 -11.61 2.19 -2.88
CA ASN A 22 -10.63 2.90 -3.70
C ASN A 22 -9.37 2.04 -3.92
N HIS A 23 -8.48 2.45 -4.83
CA HIS A 23 -7.29 1.66 -5.17
C HIS A 23 -6.33 1.48 -3.96
N TYR A 24 -6.23 2.49 -3.09
CA TYR A 24 -5.39 2.42 -1.88
C TYR A 24 -5.97 1.46 -0.84
N GLN A 25 -7.29 1.52 -0.63
CA GLN A 25 -8.03 0.62 0.25
C GLN A 25 -7.97 -0.83 -0.22
N LEU A 26 -8.07 -1.07 -1.53
CA LEU A 26 -7.95 -2.40 -2.11
C LEU A 26 -6.57 -3.03 -1.85
N LEU A 27 -5.51 -2.21 -1.86
CA LEU A 27 -4.16 -2.66 -1.51
C LEU A 27 -3.92 -2.74 0.01
N GLY A 28 -4.78 -2.14 0.83
CA GLY A 28 -4.63 -2.06 2.27
C GLY A 28 -3.48 -1.14 2.70
N ILE A 29 -3.33 0.02 2.04
CA ILE A 29 -2.34 1.05 2.33
C ILE A 29 -3.00 2.41 2.58
N GLY A 30 -2.24 3.36 3.13
CA GLY A 30 -2.71 4.73 3.35
C GLY A 30 -3.14 5.41 2.04
N GLU A 31 -4.19 6.25 2.13
CA GLU A 31 -4.61 7.06 0.98
C GLU A 31 -3.47 7.99 0.54
N PHE A 32 -3.27 8.10 -0.78
CA PHE A 32 -2.23 8.94 -1.39
C PHE A 32 -0.78 8.50 -1.07
N GLU A 33 -0.57 7.22 -0.72
CA GLU A 33 0.76 6.63 -0.62
C GLU A 33 1.54 6.80 -1.93
N SER A 34 2.76 7.30 -1.83
CA SER A 34 3.57 7.70 -2.98
C SER A 34 4.77 6.79 -3.24
N SER A 35 5.16 5.98 -2.26
CA SER A 35 6.32 5.10 -2.35
C SER A 35 6.03 3.89 -3.25
N PRO A 36 6.77 3.69 -4.36
CA PRO A 36 6.54 2.56 -5.26
C PRO A 36 6.79 1.22 -4.56
N ASP A 37 7.81 1.12 -3.71
CA ASP A 37 8.12 -0.11 -2.97
C ASP A 37 6.98 -0.53 -2.04
N VAL A 38 6.32 0.44 -1.38
CA VAL A 38 5.18 0.18 -0.51
C VAL A 38 3.98 -0.32 -1.31
N ILE A 39 3.71 0.31 -2.47
CA ILE A 39 2.62 -0.07 -3.37
C ILE A 39 2.85 -1.48 -3.93
N GLU A 40 4.06 -1.79 -4.40
CA GLU A 40 4.41 -3.12 -4.92
C GLU A 40 4.25 -4.19 -3.86
N ASN A 41 4.85 -3.98 -2.68
CA ASN A 41 4.79 -4.94 -1.59
C ASN A 41 3.35 -5.20 -1.12
N ALA A 42 2.55 -4.14 -0.98
CA ALA A 42 1.16 -4.26 -0.59
C ALA A 42 0.32 -5.04 -1.61
N ALA A 43 0.48 -4.72 -2.90
CA ALA A 43 -0.20 -5.44 -3.96
C ALA A 43 0.19 -6.92 -4.01
N ASP A 44 1.49 -7.23 -3.87
CA ASP A 44 1.96 -8.61 -3.89
C ASP A 44 1.43 -9.41 -2.69
N ARG A 45 1.37 -8.79 -1.50
CA ARG A 45 0.73 -9.39 -0.31
C ARG A 45 -0.75 -9.69 -0.54
N GLN A 46 -1.51 -8.74 -1.08
CA GLN A 46 -2.94 -8.94 -1.34
C GLN A 46 -3.16 -10.02 -2.41
N MET A 47 -2.39 -10.00 -3.50
CA MET A 47 -2.47 -11.03 -4.53
C MET A 47 -2.14 -12.41 -3.97
N ALA A 48 -1.08 -12.53 -3.15
CA ALA A 48 -0.71 -13.80 -2.53
C ALA A 48 -1.85 -14.35 -1.64
N HIS A 49 -2.49 -13.49 -0.85
CA HIS A 49 -3.62 -13.88 -0.01
C HIS A 49 -4.82 -14.34 -0.86
N VAL A 50 -5.25 -13.53 -1.84
CA VAL A 50 -6.42 -13.85 -2.66
C VAL A 50 -6.19 -15.10 -3.51
N ARG A 51 -4.95 -15.37 -3.95
CA ARG A 51 -4.60 -16.60 -4.68
C ARG A 51 -4.90 -17.88 -3.89
N THR A 52 -4.90 -17.84 -2.56
CA THR A 52 -5.22 -19.02 -1.73
C THR A 52 -6.66 -19.51 -1.91
N TYR A 53 -7.54 -18.69 -2.47
CA TYR A 53 -8.97 -19.01 -2.68
C TYR A 53 -9.31 -19.41 -4.12
N GLN A 54 -8.34 -19.48 -5.03
CA GLN A 54 -8.55 -19.71 -6.47
C GLN A 54 -9.18 -21.06 -6.82
N THR A 55 -9.01 -22.07 -5.98
CA THR A 55 -9.57 -23.42 -6.22
C THR A 55 -10.82 -23.70 -5.38
N GLY A 56 -11.34 -22.71 -4.66
CA GLY A 56 -12.48 -22.85 -3.76
C GLY A 56 -13.84 -22.54 -4.40
N PRO A 57 -14.94 -22.64 -3.62
CA PRO A 57 -16.31 -22.36 -4.08
C PRO A 57 -16.52 -20.94 -4.61
N ASN A 58 -15.69 -19.99 -4.18
CA ASN A 58 -15.74 -18.59 -4.59
C ASN A 58 -14.56 -18.24 -5.54
N SER A 59 -14.15 -19.19 -6.39
CA SER A 59 -13.04 -19.01 -7.34
C SER A 59 -13.25 -17.79 -8.25
N ASP A 60 -14.49 -17.55 -8.68
CA ASP A 60 -14.83 -16.43 -9.55
C ASP A 60 -14.60 -15.07 -8.85
N ASP A 61 -14.96 -14.97 -7.56
CA ASP A 61 -14.67 -13.79 -6.74
C ASP A 61 -13.17 -13.57 -6.58
N SER A 62 -12.40 -14.65 -6.37
CA SER A 62 -10.95 -14.55 -6.24
C SER A 62 -10.30 -14.04 -7.54
N GLN A 63 -10.77 -14.52 -8.69
CA GLN A 63 -10.25 -14.09 -9.98
C GLN A 63 -10.62 -12.63 -10.26
N ARG A 64 -11.84 -12.20 -9.91
CA ARG A 64 -12.26 -10.80 -10.01
C ARG A 64 -11.35 -9.91 -9.16
N LEU A 65 -11.15 -10.24 -7.89
CA LEU A 65 -10.30 -9.44 -7.01
C LEU A 65 -8.84 -9.39 -7.46
N LEU A 66 -8.29 -10.49 -7.97
CA LEU A 66 -6.93 -10.48 -8.52
C LEU A 66 -6.78 -9.53 -9.71
N ASN A 67 -7.79 -9.47 -10.59
CA ASN A 67 -7.81 -8.52 -11.70
C ASN A 67 -7.85 -7.08 -11.16
N GLU A 68 -8.72 -6.79 -10.20
CA GLU A 68 -8.84 -5.46 -9.60
C GLU A 68 -7.56 -5.02 -8.87
N ILE A 69 -6.94 -5.90 -8.08
CA ILE A 69 -5.66 -5.62 -7.40
C ILE A 69 -4.57 -5.34 -8.44
N THR A 70 -4.57 -6.06 -9.56
CA THR A 70 -3.62 -5.83 -10.66
C THR A 70 -3.84 -4.46 -11.30
N GLN A 71 -5.09 -4.06 -11.57
CA GLN A 71 -5.40 -2.73 -12.09
C GLN A 71 -5.00 -1.62 -11.12
N ALA A 72 -5.25 -1.83 -9.82
CA ALA A 72 -4.85 -0.89 -8.77
C ALA A 72 -3.33 -0.71 -8.74
N LYS A 73 -2.57 -1.81 -8.75
CA LYS A 73 -1.10 -1.79 -8.82
C LYS A 73 -0.60 -1.00 -10.05
N LEU A 74 -1.13 -1.30 -11.24
CA LEU A 74 -0.70 -0.65 -12.48
C LEU A 74 -1.03 0.83 -12.52
N CYS A 75 -2.16 1.24 -11.96
CA CYS A 75 -2.57 2.64 -11.86
C CYS A 75 -1.66 3.41 -10.90
N LEU A 76 -1.39 2.86 -9.71
CA LEU A 76 -0.66 3.55 -8.64
C LEU A 76 0.86 3.59 -8.85
N LEU A 77 1.44 2.62 -9.58
CA LEU A 77 2.88 2.62 -9.88
C LEU A 77 3.28 3.59 -11.00
N LYS A 78 2.36 3.97 -11.87
CA LYS A 78 2.62 4.97 -12.93
C LYS A 78 2.33 6.36 -12.39
N SER A 79 3.35 7.20 -12.27
CA SER A 79 3.24 8.55 -11.70
C SER A 79 2.11 9.38 -12.31
N ASP A 80 1.99 9.39 -13.65
CA ASP A 80 0.96 10.16 -14.35
C ASP A 80 -0.45 9.61 -14.12
N SER A 81 -0.60 8.28 -14.11
CA SER A 81 -1.88 7.62 -13.85
C SER A 81 -2.32 7.81 -12.41
N ARG A 82 -1.39 7.69 -11.46
CA ARG A 82 -1.62 7.97 -10.04
C ARG A 82 -2.08 9.41 -9.85
N ALA A 83 -1.35 10.40 -10.40
CA ALA A 83 -1.70 11.81 -10.25
C ALA A 83 -3.11 12.11 -10.79
N ALA A 84 -3.45 11.58 -11.98
CA ALA A 84 -4.78 11.73 -12.55
C ALA A 84 -5.87 11.06 -11.69
N TYR A 85 -5.58 9.87 -11.13
CA TYR A 85 -6.49 9.17 -10.23
C TYR A 85 -6.71 9.92 -8.92
N GLU A 86 -5.64 10.42 -8.30
CA GLU A 86 -5.72 11.20 -7.07
C GLU A 86 -6.47 12.51 -7.24
N ALA A 87 -6.29 13.20 -8.37
CA ALA A 87 -7.05 14.41 -8.68
C ALA A 87 -8.56 14.11 -8.73
N LYS A 88 -8.97 12.99 -9.35
CA LYS A 88 -10.36 12.54 -9.34
C LYS A 88 -10.83 12.20 -7.93
N LEU A 89 -10.00 11.56 -7.10
CA LEU A 89 -10.36 11.18 -5.75
C LEU A 89 -10.57 12.40 -4.85
N ARG A 90 -9.70 13.43 -4.97
CA ARG A 90 -9.84 14.70 -4.25
C ARG A 90 -11.07 15.49 -4.68
N ALA A 91 -11.41 15.48 -5.97
CA ALA A 91 -12.61 16.17 -6.48
C ALA A 91 -13.92 15.53 -5.98
N GLN A 92 -13.92 14.23 -5.68
CA GLN A 92 -15.08 13.51 -5.14
C GLN A 92 -15.26 13.68 -3.64
N LYS A 93 -14.20 14.04 -2.91
CA LYS A 93 -14.31 14.38 -1.49
C LYS A 93 -14.86 15.81 -1.40
N PRO A 94 -16.03 16.04 -0.80
CA PRO A 94 -16.48 17.39 -0.51
C PRO A 94 -15.39 18.07 0.31
N VAL A 95 -14.88 19.19 -0.19
CA VAL A 95 -14.06 20.08 0.62
C VAL A 95 -15.01 20.60 1.70
N THR A 96 -15.06 19.94 2.85
CA THR A 96 -15.42 20.62 4.09
C THR A 96 -14.36 21.70 4.21
N ALA A 97 -14.71 22.89 3.72
CA ALA A 97 -13.88 24.07 3.87
C ALA A 97 -13.45 24.12 5.34
N PRO A 98 -12.17 24.34 5.65
CA PRO A 98 -11.82 24.65 7.01
C PRO A 98 -12.68 25.84 7.38
N ILE A 99 -13.61 25.62 8.30
CA ILE A 99 -14.25 26.70 9.03
C ILE A 99 -13.04 27.44 9.57
N THR A 100 -12.76 28.59 8.97
CA THR A 100 -11.83 29.54 9.56
C THR A 100 -12.48 29.83 10.89
N GLU A 101 -11.98 29.15 11.93
CA GLU A 101 -12.27 29.41 13.32
C GLU A 101 -11.96 30.90 13.46
N GLN A 102 -13.00 31.71 13.32
CA GLN A 102 -12.94 33.11 13.66
C GLN A 102 -12.59 33.09 15.13
N ALA A 103 -11.32 33.38 15.42
CA ALA A 103 -10.78 33.47 16.75
C ALA A 103 -11.76 34.34 17.56
N ILE A 104 -12.54 33.69 18.42
CA ILE A 104 -13.32 34.38 19.43
C ILE A 104 -12.26 35.06 20.28
N PRO A 105 -12.17 36.41 20.33
CA PRO A 105 -11.23 37.05 21.21
C PRO A 105 -11.76 36.76 22.62
N VAL A 106 -11.11 35.83 23.33
CA VAL A 106 -11.36 35.63 24.76
C VAL A 106 -10.92 36.92 25.44
N ARG A 107 -11.88 37.82 25.62
CA ARG A 107 -11.71 39.06 26.39
C ARG A 107 -11.40 38.62 27.83
N PRO A 108 -10.25 38.97 28.42
CA PRO A 108 -10.02 38.69 29.82
C PRO A 108 -11.02 39.51 30.62
N THR A 109 -12.02 38.85 31.22
CA THR A 109 -12.83 39.47 32.26
C THR A 109 -11.91 39.72 33.44
N ALA A 110 -11.50 40.98 33.56
CA ALA A 110 -10.86 41.53 34.74
C ALA A 110 -11.74 41.22 35.96
N HIS A 111 -11.27 40.34 36.83
CA HIS A 111 -11.78 40.28 38.19
C HIS A 111 -11.27 41.53 38.91
N PRO A 112 -12.14 42.36 39.51
CA PRO A 112 -11.70 43.52 40.26
C PRO A 112 -11.00 43.09 41.55
N ALA A 113 -9.75 43.53 41.65
CA ALA A 113 -8.93 43.81 42.82
C ALA A 113 -9.47 43.41 44.21
N MET A 114 -8.72 42.52 44.87
CA MET A 114 -8.30 42.78 46.24
C MET A 114 -6.83 42.34 46.41
N ALA A 115 -5.98 43.27 46.81
CA ALA A 115 -4.58 43.08 47.21
C ALA A 115 -4.40 43.80 48.57
N PRO A 116 -3.26 43.70 49.29
CA PRO A 116 -2.09 42.82 49.19
C PRO A 116 -1.64 42.24 50.57
N MET A 117 -0.43 41.66 50.58
CA MET A 117 0.51 41.46 51.71
C MET A 117 0.58 40.06 52.32
N ALA A 118 1.66 39.34 52.04
CA ALA A 118 2.90 39.43 52.83
C ALA A 118 3.97 38.50 52.23
N SER A 119 5.14 39.05 51.91
CA SER A 119 6.35 38.27 51.66
C SER A 119 6.89 37.70 52.98
N PRO A 120 7.65 36.59 52.93
CA PRO A 120 9.02 36.72 53.41
C PRO A 120 10.07 36.06 52.51
N THR A 121 11.07 36.88 52.19
CA THR A 121 12.52 36.65 52.18
C THR A 121 13.07 35.23 52.42
N ALA A 122 13.49 34.59 51.32
CA ALA A 122 14.87 34.31 50.91
C ALA A 122 15.88 33.41 51.72
N ILE A 123 16.68 32.70 50.88
CA ILE A 123 18.10 32.24 50.96
C ILE A 123 18.45 30.90 51.70
N PRO A 124 19.62 30.25 51.45
CA PRO A 124 19.81 29.15 50.49
C PRO A 124 20.67 27.95 51.04
N VAL A 125 21.10 27.07 50.12
CA VAL A 125 22.29 26.18 50.21
C VAL A 125 22.24 25.02 51.20
N GLY A 126 22.46 23.81 50.67
CA GLY A 126 22.72 22.62 51.47
C GLY A 126 23.22 21.44 50.64
N ARG A 127 24.42 21.57 50.06
CA ARG A 127 25.21 20.45 49.56
C ARG A 127 25.44 19.47 50.72
N SER A 128 24.92 18.24 50.64
CA SER A 128 25.42 17.13 51.45
C SER A 128 26.11 16.11 50.56
N ALA A 129 27.43 16.07 50.75
CA ALA A 129 28.30 15.04 50.23
C ALA A 129 28.20 13.78 51.12
N LYS A 130 28.14 12.64 50.45
CA LYS A 130 28.97 11.44 50.67
C LYS A 130 28.98 10.79 52.06
N THR A 131 28.52 9.54 52.10
CA THR A 131 29.26 8.43 52.74
C THR A 131 28.94 7.17 51.94
N LEU A 132 29.77 6.81 50.95
CA LEU A 132 30.72 5.69 51.02
C LEU A 132 30.11 4.41 51.62
N ASN A 133 29.63 3.52 50.75
CA ASN A 133 29.80 2.09 50.98
C ASN A 133 30.29 1.42 49.70
N ALA A 134 31.17 0.46 49.93
CA ALA A 134 32.13 -0.15 49.02
C ALA A 134 31.52 -0.83 47.78
N ALA A 135 32.27 -0.76 46.66
CA ALA A 135 32.20 -1.70 45.55
C ALA A 135 32.77 -3.09 45.99
N PRO A 136 32.82 -4.16 45.15
CA PRO A 136 32.40 -4.29 43.75
C PRO A 136 31.62 -5.59 43.46
N VAL A 137 31.06 -5.72 42.25
CA VAL A 137 31.31 -6.83 41.31
C VAL A 137 30.26 -6.74 40.20
N GLU A 138 30.69 -6.04 39.17
CA GLU A 138 30.25 -6.21 37.80
C GLU A 138 30.47 -7.66 37.39
N THR A 139 29.41 -8.46 37.39
CA THR A 139 29.42 -9.73 36.64
C THR A 139 28.80 -9.44 35.28
N ALA A 140 29.63 -8.87 34.39
CA ALA A 140 29.39 -9.01 32.97
C ALA A 140 29.47 -10.51 32.65
N ILE A 141 28.33 -11.13 32.35
CA ILE A 141 28.30 -12.46 31.76
C ILE A 141 28.86 -12.28 30.33
N PRO A 142 30.05 -12.80 29.98
CA PRO A 142 30.44 -12.83 28.58
C PRO A 142 29.45 -13.78 27.88
N VAL A 143 28.66 -13.26 26.95
CA VAL A 143 27.93 -14.08 25.99
C VAL A 143 28.96 -14.85 25.19
N ARG A 144 29.21 -16.08 25.63
CA ARG A 144 30.07 -17.04 24.96
C ARG A 144 29.31 -17.49 23.71
N VAL A 145 29.81 -17.11 22.54
CA VAL A 145 29.34 -17.65 21.26
C VAL A 145 29.92 -19.05 21.13
N ASP A 146 29.39 -20.00 21.90
CA ASP A 146 29.60 -21.42 21.60
C ASP A 146 28.73 -21.74 20.37
N ASN A 147 29.33 -21.61 19.18
CA ASN A 147 28.79 -22.17 17.95
C ASN A 147 28.86 -23.71 18.07
N PRO A 148 27.74 -24.45 18.19
CA PRO A 148 27.75 -25.90 18.38
C PRO A 148 28.17 -26.68 17.13
N THR A 149 28.68 -26.02 16.08
CA THR A 149 29.09 -26.67 14.81
C THR A 149 30.59 -26.98 14.75
N ALA A 150 31.36 -26.74 15.81
CA ALA A 150 32.81 -26.98 15.84
C ALA A 150 33.22 -28.46 16.00
N HIS A 151 32.27 -29.38 16.16
CA HIS A 151 32.52 -30.82 16.37
C HIS A 151 31.92 -31.66 15.24
N LEU A 152 32.21 -31.31 13.99
CA LEU A 152 32.04 -32.24 12.88
C LEU A 152 33.43 -32.65 12.37
N PRO A 153 33.74 -33.96 12.30
CA PRO A 153 34.99 -34.41 11.73
C PRO A 153 35.09 -33.95 10.28
N SER A 154 36.15 -33.19 10.02
CA SER A 154 36.65 -32.75 8.72
C SER A 154 36.79 -33.93 7.76
N VAL A 155 35.80 -34.15 6.89
CA VAL A 155 36.02 -34.89 5.64
C VAL A 155 36.43 -33.87 4.58
N ALA A 156 37.74 -33.83 4.34
CA ALA A 156 38.33 -33.11 3.23
C ALA A 156 37.82 -33.69 1.91
N HIS A 157 37.08 -32.90 1.14
CA HIS A 157 36.95 -33.08 -0.30
C HIS A 157 37.66 -31.91 -0.99
N PRO A 158 38.85 -32.11 -1.60
CA PRO A 158 39.37 -31.15 -2.54
C PRO A 158 38.55 -31.27 -3.83
N ASN A 159 38.16 -30.13 -4.41
CA ASN A 159 37.52 -29.94 -5.73
C ASN A 159 36.02 -29.59 -5.72
N ALA A 160 35.70 -28.40 -5.22
CA ALA A 160 34.55 -27.66 -5.70
C ALA A 160 35.05 -26.36 -6.34
N LYS A 161 35.10 -26.37 -7.67
CA LYS A 161 35.48 -25.24 -8.53
C LYS A 161 34.71 -24.00 -8.11
N SER A 162 35.44 -22.93 -7.78
CA SER A 162 34.91 -21.59 -7.57
C SER A 162 34.10 -21.17 -8.80
N VAL A 163 32.76 -21.24 -8.71
CA VAL A 163 31.88 -20.70 -9.74
C VAL A 163 31.97 -19.19 -9.63
N THR A 164 32.77 -18.62 -10.52
CA THR A 164 32.92 -17.19 -10.68
C THR A 164 31.57 -16.58 -11.05
N ARG A 165 31.26 -15.52 -10.30
CA ARG A 165 30.16 -14.57 -10.51
C ARG A 165 30.11 -14.12 -11.98
N ARG A 166 29.26 -14.75 -12.79
CA ARG A 166 28.89 -14.19 -14.11
C ARG A 166 27.76 -13.21 -13.93
N ALA A 167 28.08 -11.94 -14.15
CA ALA A 167 27.15 -10.85 -14.34
C ALA A 167 26.07 -11.26 -15.38
N ARG A 168 24.81 -11.32 -14.96
CA ARG A 168 23.68 -11.39 -15.89
C ARG A 168 23.48 -9.99 -16.43
N SER A 169 24.22 -9.69 -17.50
CA SER A 169 23.98 -8.52 -18.34
C SER A 169 22.54 -8.57 -18.86
N ARG A 170 21.92 -7.39 -18.84
CA ARG A 170 20.63 -7.10 -19.45
C ARG A 170 20.63 -7.58 -20.90
N ARG A 171 19.77 -8.54 -21.23
CA ARG A 171 19.44 -8.89 -22.61
C ARG A 171 17.98 -8.54 -22.81
N GLY A 172 17.75 -7.50 -23.63
CA GLY A 172 16.41 -7.04 -24.00
C GLY A 172 15.67 -8.15 -24.74
N ASN A 173 14.44 -8.40 -24.31
CA ASN A 173 13.49 -9.19 -25.07
C ASN A 173 12.92 -8.31 -26.19
N ALA A 174 13.67 -8.27 -27.29
CA ALA A 174 13.10 -8.12 -28.61
C ALA A 174 12.32 -9.40 -28.93
N GLY A 175 11.08 -9.25 -29.40
CA GLY A 175 10.35 -10.29 -30.13
C GLY A 175 9.39 -11.16 -29.32
N VAL A 176 8.25 -10.61 -28.91
CA VAL A 176 6.97 -11.34 -28.88
C VAL A 176 5.91 -10.42 -29.51
N PRO A 177 5.19 -10.85 -30.56
CA PRO A 177 4.67 -9.96 -31.59
C PRO A 177 3.35 -9.28 -31.22
N TRP A 178 3.24 -8.00 -31.58
CA TRP A 178 2.04 -7.14 -31.56
C TRP A 178 0.86 -7.63 -32.45
N ILE A 179 0.91 -8.85 -32.99
CA ILE A 179 0.01 -9.31 -34.07
C ILE A 179 -1.40 -9.70 -33.58
N LEU A 180 -1.66 -9.78 -32.26
CA LEU A 180 -3.03 -9.98 -31.76
C LEU A 180 -3.84 -8.69 -31.57
N ILE A 181 -3.24 -7.51 -31.77
CA ILE A 181 -3.95 -6.22 -31.61
C ILE A 181 -4.51 -5.69 -32.96
N LEU A 182 -4.06 -6.21 -34.11
CA LEU A 182 -4.56 -5.76 -35.43
C LEU A 182 -5.72 -6.62 -35.99
N GLY A 183 -5.96 -7.82 -35.44
CA GLY A 183 -7.04 -8.71 -35.89
C GLY A 183 -8.46 -8.29 -35.45
N ILE A 184 -8.57 -7.43 -34.43
CA ILE A 184 -9.87 -7.01 -33.87
C ILE A 184 -10.40 -5.72 -34.52
N LEU A 185 -9.57 -5.01 -35.29
CA LEU A 185 -9.97 -3.79 -36.02
C LEU A 185 -10.57 -4.07 -37.41
N CYS A 186 -10.32 -5.23 -38.01
CA CYS A 186 -10.88 -5.58 -39.32
C CYS A 186 -12.28 -6.23 -39.24
N GLY A 187 -12.63 -6.86 -38.12
CA GLY A 187 -13.91 -7.56 -37.96
C GLY A 187 -15.12 -6.63 -37.92
N VAL A 188 -15.03 -5.49 -37.23
CA VAL A 188 -16.17 -4.57 -37.08
C VAL A 188 -16.41 -3.76 -38.36
N GLY A 189 -15.34 -3.39 -39.08
CA GLY A 189 -15.44 -2.69 -40.36
C GLY A 189 -16.09 -3.54 -41.46
N SER A 190 -15.82 -4.84 -41.47
CA SER A 190 -16.39 -5.75 -42.47
C SER A 190 -17.90 -5.95 -42.31
N VAL A 191 -18.42 -5.92 -41.07
CA VAL A 191 -19.87 -6.03 -40.81
C VAL A 191 -20.62 -4.76 -41.22
N ILE A 192 -20.03 -3.58 -41.00
CA ILE A 192 -20.64 -2.30 -41.44
C ILE A 192 -20.63 -2.19 -42.97
N ALA A 193 -19.54 -2.59 -43.64
CA ALA A 193 -19.45 -2.56 -45.09
C ALA A 193 -20.45 -3.54 -45.76
N ILE A 194 -20.57 -4.76 -45.25
CA ILE A 194 -21.54 -5.75 -45.75
C ILE A 194 -22.99 -5.25 -45.48
N GLY A 195 -23.25 -4.69 -44.30
CA GLY A 195 -24.55 -4.10 -43.96
C GLY A 195 -24.94 -2.96 -44.89
N MET A 196 -24.02 -2.05 -45.22
CA MET A 196 -24.28 -0.95 -46.16
C MET A 196 -24.50 -1.43 -47.59
N ILE A 197 -23.84 -2.50 -48.04
CA ILE A 197 -24.04 -3.07 -49.38
C ILE A 197 -25.42 -3.73 -49.48
N ILE A 198 -25.84 -4.47 -48.45
CA ILE A 198 -27.18 -5.08 -48.40
C ILE A 198 -28.27 -4.01 -48.34
N MET A 199 -28.07 -2.94 -47.55
CA MET A 199 -29.03 -1.84 -47.42
C MET A 199 -29.17 -1.02 -48.71
N LYS A 200 -28.09 -0.88 -49.49
CA LYS A 200 -28.12 -0.26 -50.82
C LYS A 200 -28.81 -1.13 -51.87
N ALA A 201 -28.68 -2.46 -51.77
CA ALA A 201 -29.29 -3.38 -52.71
C ALA A 201 -30.80 -3.61 -52.46
N THR A 202 -31.31 -3.30 -51.26
CA THR A 202 -32.70 -3.58 -50.87
C THR A 202 -33.65 -2.39 -50.98
N GLY A 203 -33.19 -1.20 -51.37
CA GLY A 203 -34.07 -0.11 -51.81
C GLY A 203 -35.16 0.30 -50.81
N ILE A 204 -34.91 0.19 -49.51
CA ILE A 204 -35.85 0.63 -48.46
C ILE A 204 -35.59 2.11 -48.20
N GLY A 205 -36.09 2.96 -49.10
CA GLY A 205 -36.33 4.37 -48.82
C GLY A 205 -37.61 4.48 -48.01
N MET A 206 -37.52 5.00 -46.80
CA MET A 206 -38.67 5.46 -46.03
C MET A 206 -39.20 6.75 -46.67
N GLU A 207 -40.37 6.67 -47.29
CA GLU A 207 -41.40 7.71 -47.17
C GLU A 207 -42.39 7.29 -46.09
#